data_AF-A0A918T1S5-F1
#
_entry.id   AF-A0A918T1S5-F1
#
_cell.length_a   1.000
_cell.length_b   1.000
_cell.length_c   1.000
_cell.angle_alpha   90.00
_cell.angle_beta   90.00
_cell.angle_gamma   90.00
#
_symmetry.space_group_name_H-M   'P 1'
#
loop_
_entity.id
_entity.type
_entity.pdbx_description
1 polymer ?
#
loop_
_entity_poly.entity_id
_entity_poly.type
_entity_poly.pdbx_seq_one_letter_code
_entity_poly.pdbx_strand_id
1 'polypeptide(L)'
;MARDLATHDAHAQRQARLAQLMEKVSDTDIALGSDAMAIALQGYRQFKTTGQTEGVDGLRRDLSRRFEGTGRRKAHAVPDEA
;
A
#
# COMPACT_ATOMS: atom_id res chain seq x y z
N MET A 1 16.97 -17.25 -36.74
CA MET A 1 17.56 -17.81 -35.50
C MET A 1 18.23 -16.74 -34.64
N ALA A 2 19.42 -16.20 -34.98
CA ALA A 2 20.07 -15.20 -34.12
C ALA A 2 19.21 -13.94 -33.86
N ARG A 3 18.49 -13.46 -34.87
CA ARG A 3 17.54 -12.34 -34.76
C ARG A 3 16.34 -12.65 -33.85
N ASP A 4 15.85 -13.88 -33.89
CA ASP A 4 14.69 -14.30 -33.09
C ASP A 4 15.08 -14.42 -31.62
N LEU A 5 16.28 -14.96 -31.35
CA LEU A 5 16.85 -14.99 -30.00
C LEU A 5 17.05 -13.59 -29.44
N ALA A 6 17.65 -12.67 -30.20
CA ALA A 6 17.80 -11.28 -29.78
C ALA A 6 16.44 -10.60 -29.49
N THR A 7 15.41 -10.93 -30.28
CA THR A 7 14.05 -10.42 -30.08
C THR A 7 13.41 -11.01 -28.81
N HIS A 8 13.63 -12.29 -28.55
CA HIS A 8 13.19 -12.98 -27.35
C HIS A 8 13.84 -12.39 -26.08
N ASP A 9 15.15 -12.16 -26.11
CA ASP A 9 15.88 -11.57 -24.99
C ASP A 9 15.41 -10.13 -24.70
N ALA A 10 15.20 -9.34 -25.75
CA ALA A 10 14.64 -7.99 -25.62
C ALA A 10 13.22 -8.00 -25.02
N HIS A 11 12.42 -9.01 -25.35
CA HIS A 11 11.10 -9.20 -24.75
C HIS A 11 11.18 -9.58 -23.27
N ALA A 12 12.02 -10.56 -22.91
CA ALA A 12 12.23 -10.97 -21.52
C ALA A 12 12.66 -9.79 -20.64
N GLN A 13 13.54 -8.93 -21.15
CA GLN A 13 13.95 -7.72 -20.45
C GLN A 13 12.78 -6.75 -20.19
N ARG A 14 11.88 -6.57 -21.16
CA ARG A 14 10.70 -5.70 -20.98
C ARG A 14 9.71 -6.29 -20.00
N GLN A 15 9.49 -7.60 -20.04
CA GLN A 15 8.64 -8.29 -19.07
C GLN A 15 9.14 -8.10 -17.64
N ALA A 16 10.44 -8.25 -17.40
CA ALA A 16 11.03 -8.02 -16.08
C ALA A 16 10.79 -6.59 -15.58
N ARG A 17 10.94 -5.58 -16.45
CA ARG A 17 10.68 -4.18 -16.10
C ARG A 17 9.20 -3.91 -15.80
N LEU A 18 8.29 -4.51 -16.55
CA LEU A 18 6.85 -4.39 -16.29
C LEU A 18 6.47 -5.04 -14.95
N ALA A 19 7.03 -6.20 -14.63
CA ALA A 19 6.80 -6.85 -13.35
C ALA A 19 7.26 -5.96 -12.17
N GLN A 20 8.45 -5.36 -12.27
CA GLN A 20 8.94 -4.42 -11.26
C GLN A 20 8.07 -3.16 -11.13
N LEU A 21 7.54 -2.64 -12.25
CA LEU A 21 6.64 -1.50 -12.20
C LEU A 21 5.31 -1.86 -11.52
N MET A 22 4.75 -3.04 -11.82
CA MET A 22 3.53 -3.53 -11.18
C MET A 22 3.71 -3.73 -9.67
N GLU A 23 4.88 -4.22 -9.24
CA GLU A 23 5.23 -4.34 -7.82
C GLU A 23 5.23 -2.97 -7.14
N LYS A 24 5.88 -1.96 -7.74
CA LYS A 24 5.89 -0.59 -7.22
C LYS A 24 4.50 0.05 -7.16
N VAL A 25 3.64 -0.21 -8.14
CA VAL A 25 2.26 0.26 -8.14
C VAL A 25 1.49 -0.38 -6.98
N SER A 26 1.61 -1.70 -6.79
CA SER A 26 1.00 -2.42 -5.67
C SER A 26 1.47 -1.87 -4.31
N ASP A 27 2.78 -1.61 -4.17
CA ASP A 27 3.35 -1.01 -2.96
C ASP A 27 2.78 0.40 -2.71
N THR A 28 2.61 1.19 -3.77
CA THR A 28 2.05 2.55 -3.69
C THR A 28 0.58 2.52 -3.28
N ASP A 29 -0.22 1.60 -3.84
CA ASP A 29 -1.63 1.44 -3.48
C ASP A 29 -1.79 1.09 -1.99
N ILE A 30 -0.93 0.21 -1.47
CA ILE A 30 -0.90 -0.15 -0.04
C ILE A 30 -0.52 1.06 0.83
N ALA A 31 0.50 1.82 0.43
CA ALA A 31 0.95 3.01 1.16
C ALA A 31 -0.15 4.09 1.22
N LEU A 32 -0.78 4.40 0.08
CA LEU A 32 -1.89 5.35 0.00
C LEU A 32 -3.09 4.91 0.85
N GLY A 33 -3.43 3.62 0.83
CA GLY A 33 -4.47 3.06 1.70
C GLY A 33 -4.14 3.22 3.19
N SER A 34 -2.88 3.02 3.56
CA SER A 34 -2.39 3.17 4.93
C SER A 34 -2.49 4.62 5.42
N ASP A 35 -2.10 5.59 4.59
CA ASP A 35 -2.20 7.02 4.90
C ASP A 35 -3.67 7.45 5.07
N ALA A 36 -4.55 7.02 4.16
CA ALA A 36 -5.98 7.27 4.27
C ALA A 36 -6.57 6.70 5.56
N MET A 37 -6.19 5.46 5.93
CA MET A 37 -6.61 4.83 7.18
C MET A 37 -6.12 5.61 8.40
N ALA A 38 -4.87 6.09 8.38
CA ALA A 38 -4.31 6.87 9.47
C ALA A 38 -5.09 8.18 9.71
N ILE A 39 -5.42 8.91 8.64
CA ILE A 39 -6.23 10.14 8.70
C ILE A 39 -7.64 9.84 9.24
N ALA A 40 -8.28 8.79 8.75
CA ALA A 40 -9.62 8.40 9.22
C ALA A 40 -9.64 8.07 10.72
N LEU A 41 -8.60 7.38 11.22
CA LEU A 41 -8.48 7.08 12.64
C LEU A 41 -8.21 8.33 13.49
N GLN A 42 -7.48 9.32 12.97
CA GLN A 42 -7.32 10.61 13.64
C GLN A 42 -8.68 11.33 13.77
N GLY A 43 -9.45 11.41 12.69
CA GLY A 43 -10.80 12.00 12.72
C GLY A 43 -11.74 11.28 13.70
N TYR A 44 -11.73 9.95 13.72
CA TYR A 44 -12.48 9.17 14.70
C TYR A 44 -12.09 9.49 16.15
N ARG A 45 -10.80 9.63 16.46
CA ARG A 45 -10.35 10.03 17.81
C ARG A 45 -10.84 11.42 18.19
N GLN A 46 -10.89 12.34 17.23
CA GLN A 46 -11.44 13.68 17.46
C GLN A 46 -12.93 13.59 17.83
N PHE A 47 -13.74 12.89 17.03
CA PHE A 47 -15.16 12.67 17.32
C PHE A 47 -15.42 11.94 18.63
N LYS A 48 -14.53 10.99 18.99
CA LYS A 48 -14.59 10.31 20.28
C LYS A 48 -14.32 11.24 21.45
N THR A 49 -13.40 12.18 21.29
CA THR A 49 -13.08 13.16 22.34
C THR A 49 -14.21 14.18 22.51
N THR A 50 -14.91 14.54 21.44
CA THR A 50 -16.04 15.49 21.49
C THR A 50 -17.37 14.84 21.91
N GLY A 51 -17.40 13.53 22.16
CA GLY A 51 -18.61 12.78 22.51
C GLY A 51 -19.58 12.56 21.35
N GLN A 52 -19.19 12.88 20.12
CA GLN A 52 -20.00 12.75 18.90
C GLN A 52 -19.67 11.44 18.17
N THR A 53 -19.83 10.29 18.84
CA THR A 53 -19.48 8.98 18.26
C THR A 53 -20.63 8.27 17.56
N GLU A 54 -21.85 8.79 17.67
CA GLU A 54 -23.04 8.17 17.10
C GLU A 54 -22.88 8.03 15.57
N GLY A 55 -22.98 6.80 15.07
CA GLY A 55 -22.75 6.45 13.66
C GLY A 55 -21.27 6.26 13.24
N VAL A 56 -20.30 6.86 13.93
CA VAL A 56 -18.89 6.81 13.52
C VAL A 56 -18.20 5.50 13.93
N ASP A 57 -18.64 4.88 15.03
CA ASP A 57 -18.11 3.59 15.48
C ASP A 57 -18.35 2.45 14.47
N GLY A 58 -19.49 2.49 13.77
CA GLY A 58 -19.81 1.55 12.69
C GLY A 58 -18.88 1.73 11.51
N LEU A 59 -18.74 2.98 11.05
CA LEU A 59 -17.84 3.34 9.96
C LEU A 59 -16.38 2.94 10.26
N ARG A 60 -15.91 3.13 11.50
CA ARG A 60 -14.57 2.68 11.91
C ARG A 60 -14.42 1.16 11.76
N ARG A 61 -15.41 0.36 12.18
CA ARG A 61 -15.36 -1.10 12.07
C ARG A 61 -15.35 -1.56 10.62
N ASP A 62 -16.21 -1.00 9.78
CA ASP A 62 -16.28 -1.37 8.37
C ASP A 62 -15.01 -0.94 7.62
N LEU A 63 -14.46 0.22 7.97
CA LEU A 63 -13.16 0.66 7.46
C LEU A 63 -12.03 -0.27 7.91
N SER A 64 -12.03 -0.69 9.19
CA SER A 64 -11.00 -1.61 9.72
C SER A 64 -10.99 -2.95 8.98
N ARG A 65 -12.16 -3.51 8.64
CA ARG A 65 -12.28 -4.76 7.87
C ARG A 65 -11.67 -4.64 6.47
N ARG A 66 -11.79 -3.47 5.81
CA ARG A 66 -11.21 -3.24 4.48
C ARG A 66 -9.68 -3.28 4.48
N PHE A 67 -9.06 -2.92 5.59
CA PHE A 67 -7.61 -2.88 5.76
C PHE A 67 -7.07 -4.06 6.58
N GLU A 68 -7.93 -5.00 6.97
CA GLU A 68 -7.56 -6.20 7.70
C GLU A 68 -6.63 -7.05 6.82
N GLY A 69 -5.38 -7.29 7.29
CA GLY A 69 -4.36 -8.02 6.53
C GLY A 69 -3.39 -7.17 5.70
N THR A 70 -3.60 -5.85 5.58
CA THR A 70 -2.62 -4.92 4.94
C THR A 70 -1.45 -4.53 5.86
N GLY A 71 -1.33 -5.19 7.02
CA GLY A 71 -0.42 -4.82 8.10
C GLY A 71 1.04 -4.68 7.68
N ARG A 72 1.55 -3.44 7.80
CA ARG A 72 2.95 -3.02 8.01
C ARG A 72 3.99 -4.07 7.59
N ARG A 73 4.20 -4.25 6.27
CA ARG A 73 5.54 -4.67 5.82
C ARG A 73 6.50 -3.66 6.42
N LYS A 74 7.41 -4.14 7.28
CA LYS A 74 8.33 -3.32 8.07
C LYS A 74 8.82 -2.17 7.19
N ALA A 75 8.56 -0.94 7.65
CA ALA A 75 9.22 0.24 7.13
C ALA A 75 10.69 -0.15 6.97
N HIS A 76 11.17 -0.10 5.72
CA HIS A 76 12.52 -0.45 5.36
C HIS A 76 13.43 0.22 6.40
N ALA A 77 14.08 -0.58 7.24
CA ALA A 77 15.08 -0.07 8.16
C ALA A 77 16.16 0.52 7.26
N VAL A 78 16.20 1.85 7.19
CA VAL A 78 17.38 2.56 6.70
C VAL A 78 18.46 2.18 7.71
N PRO A 79 19.54 1.49 7.29
CA PRO A 79 20.64 1.22 8.19
C PRO A 79 21.18 2.56 8.69
N ASP A 80 21.30 2.70 10.00
CA ASP A 80 22.05 3.78 10.63
C ASP A 80 23.50 3.61 10.17
N GLU A 81 23.93 4.44 9.21
CA GLU A 81 25.34 4.53 8.83
C GLU A 81 26.07 5.27 9.96
N ALA A 82 26.82 4.50 10.76
CA ALA A 82 27.78 4.97 11.76
C ALA A 82 29.19 4.51 11.39
#